data_AF-A0A848XAW0-F1
#
_entry.id   AF-A0A848XAW0-F1
#
_cell.length_a   1.000
_cell.length_b   1.000
_cell.length_c   1.000
_cell.angle_alpha   90.00
_cell.angle_beta   90.00
_cell.angle_gamma   90.00
#
_symmetry.space_group_name_H-M   'P 1'
#
loop_
_entity.id
_entity.type
_entity.pdbx_description
1 polymer ?
#
loop_
_entity_poly.entity_id
_entity_poly.type
_entity_poly.pdbx_seq_one_letter_code
_entity_poly.pdbx_strand_id
1 'polypeptide(L)'
;MRRVPTVILGSLLLVPVGFTSAPSPVQAQDTAAIDKALAAAPARARDDATVIQWNEDHSYATLKEGSNGMVCYDRSSEARRAPFDVQCTSMGNLPRVAQNRQFRAQSADREAENALIEAAEANGSRVLPEFGSLWIAMRGQDREGAGTHTTIAVPNATAESLGLPVNGRQDSAWLMGAGTSGAHIMIPGS
;
A
#
# COMPACT_ATOMS: atom_id res chain seq x y z
N MET A 1 23.28 24.35 -86.81
CA MET A 1 23.85 25.35 -85.87
C MET A 1 23.40 24.99 -84.47
N ARG A 2 24.37 24.75 -83.58
CA ARG A 2 24.21 24.35 -82.17
C ARG A 2 23.59 25.46 -81.34
N ARG A 3 22.65 25.12 -80.43
CA ARG A 3 22.47 25.77 -79.13
C ARG A 3 22.06 24.71 -78.10
N VAL A 4 22.91 24.49 -77.10
CA VAL A 4 22.67 23.62 -75.95
C VAL A 4 22.24 24.51 -74.78
N PRO A 5 21.15 24.22 -74.05
CA PRO A 5 20.86 24.88 -72.80
C PRO A 5 21.49 24.12 -71.63
N THR A 6 22.23 24.86 -70.82
CA THR A 6 22.81 24.44 -69.54
C THR A 6 21.69 24.19 -68.51
N VAL A 7 21.59 22.97 -68.00
CA VAL A 7 20.69 22.62 -66.87
C VAL A 7 21.51 22.74 -65.58
N ILE A 8 21.11 23.65 -64.70
CA ILE A 8 21.68 23.81 -63.36
C ILE A 8 21.01 22.78 -62.44
N LEU A 9 21.78 21.79 -62.01
CA LEU A 9 21.35 20.74 -61.10
C LEU A 9 21.40 21.29 -59.65
N GLY A 10 20.23 21.56 -59.06
CA GLY A 10 20.12 21.95 -57.66
C GLY A 10 20.30 20.75 -56.73
N SER A 11 21.40 20.73 -55.98
CA SER A 11 21.68 19.74 -54.94
C SER A 11 20.78 19.97 -53.73
N LEU A 12 19.73 19.16 -53.57
CA LEU A 12 18.89 19.12 -52.38
C LEU A 12 19.61 18.29 -51.29
N LEU A 13 20.20 18.96 -50.31
CA LEU A 13 20.77 18.34 -49.11
C LEU A 13 19.64 17.80 -48.23
N LEU A 14 19.49 16.47 -48.19
CA LEU A 14 18.65 15.76 -47.23
C LEU A 14 19.45 15.61 -45.91
N VAL A 15 19.06 16.34 -44.87
CA VAL A 15 19.65 16.18 -43.52
C VAL A 15 18.88 15.07 -42.79
N PRO A 16 19.52 13.96 -42.40
CA PRO A 16 18.87 12.94 -41.58
C PRO A 16 18.68 13.49 -40.17
N VAL A 17 17.43 13.70 -39.77
CA VAL A 17 17.06 13.99 -38.38
C VAL A 17 17.18 12.69 -37.59
N GLY A 18 18.33 12.50 -36.93
CA GLY A 18 18.51 11.42 -35.97
C GLY A 18 17.64 11.66 -34.75
N PHE A 19 16.64 10.81 -34.52
CA PHE A 19 15.94 10.74 -33.25
C PHE A 19 16.88 10.11 -32.21
N THR A 20 17.59 10.95 -31.47
CA THR A 20 18.31 10.51 -30.27
C THR A 20 17.30 10.30 -29.16
N SER A 21 16.93 9.05 -28.90
CA SER A 21 16.17 8.65 -27.72
C SER A 21 17.02 8.94 -26.49
N ALA A 22 16.73 10.05 -25.79
CA ALA A 22 17.32 10.30 -24.49
C ALA A 22 16.80 9.23 -23.50
N PRO A 23 17.66 8.58 -22.71
CA PRO A 23 17.18 7.74 -21.62
C PRO A 23 16.40 8.62 -20.66
N SER A 24 15.15 8.25 -20.39
CA SER A 24 14.37 8.86 -19.31
C SER A 24 15.17 8.77 -18.01
N PRO A 25 15.16 9.80 -17.15
CA PRO A 25 15.81 9.71 -15.86
C PRO A 25 15.15 8.55 -15.10
N VAL A 26 15.91 7.48 -14.89
CA VAL A 26 15.58 6.47 -13.87
C VAL A 26 15.51 7.25 -12.57
N GLN A 27 14.30 7.49 -12.05
CA GLN A 27 14.11 7.98 -10.69
C GLN A 27 14.97 7.08 -9.80
N ALA A 28 15.98 7.66 -9.14
CA ALA A 28 16.75 6.94 -8.15
C ALA A 28 15.74 6.34 -7.17
N GLN A 29 15.60 5.01 -7.18
CA GLN A 29 14.71 4.34 -6.26
C GLN A 29 15.14 4.75 -4.85
N ASP A 30 14.23 5.36 -4.09
CA ASP A 30 14.47 5.75 -2.71
C ASP A 30 14.66 4.47 -1.88
N THR A 31 15.88 3.98 -1.90
CA THR A 31 16.25 2.66 -1.36
C THR A 31 16.01 2.63 0.14
N ALA A 32 16.21 3.76 0.82
CA ALA A 32 15.93 3.88 2.25
C ALA A 32 14.42 3.79 2.54
N ALA A 33 13.58 4.48 1.77
CA ALA A 33 12.12 4.38 1.92
C ALA A 33 11.61 2.97 1.59
N ILE A 34 12.14 2.33 0.54
CA ILE A 34 11.82 0.95 0.16
C ILE A 34 12.21 -0.01 1.28
N ASP A 35 13.45 0.04 1.76
CA ASP A 35 13.93 -0.83 2.83
C ASP A 35 13.15 -0.62 4.12
N LYS A 36 12.82 0.65 4.46
CA LYS A 36 11.97 0.98 5.61
C LYS A 36 10.62 0.28 5.49
N ALA A 37 9.89 0.49 4.40
CA ALA A 37 8.56 -0.08 4.21
C ALA A 37 8.57 -1.62 4.24
N LEU A 38 9.61 -2.25 3.69
CA LEU A 38 9.77 -3.70 3.67
C LEU A 38 10.12 -4.33 5.03
N ALA A 39 10.28 -3.56 6.12
CA ALA A 39 10.59 -4.12 7.45
C ALA A 39 9.50 -5.08 7.97
N ALA A 40 8.24 -4.80 7.66
CA ALA A 40 7.12 -5.66 8.07
C ALA A 40 6.89 -6.85 7.12
N ALA A 41 7.62 -6.95 6.00
CA ALA A 41 7.38 -7.99 5.01
C ALA A 41 7.89 -9.35 5.53
N PRO A 42 7.10 -10.43 5.43
CA PRO A 42 7.59 -11.78 5.67
C PRO A 42 8.77 -12.10 4.75
N ALA A 43 9.79 -12.80 5.26
CA ALA A 43 10.99 -13.12 4.50
C ALA A 43 10.70 -13.74 3.12
N ARG A 44 9.72 -14.66 3.04
CA ARG A 44 9.31 -15.33 1.80
C ARG A 44 8.67 -14.42 0.75
N ALA A 45 8.19 -13.25 1.14
CA ALA A 45 7.43 -12.33 0.29
C ALA A 45 8.15 -11.01 0.06
N ARG A 46 9.22 -10.72 0.81
CA ARG A 46 9.88 -9.42 0.84
C ARG A 46 10.39 -8.96 -0.53
N ASP A 47 11.10 -9.81 -1.25
CA ASP A 47 11.81 -9.42 -2.48
C ASP A 47 10.83 -9.13 -3.62
N ASP A 48 9.68 -9.81 -3.64
CA ASP A 48 8.63 -9.68 -4.66
C ASP A 48 7.46 -8.79 -4.23
N ALA A 49 7.52 -8.17 -3.04
CA ALA A 49 6.47 -7.26 -2.58
C ALA A 49 6.53 -5.92 -3.32
N THR A 50 5.35 -5.37 -3.62
CA THR A 50 5.19 -3.99 -4.09
C THR A 50 5.45 -3.04 -2.91
N VAL A 51 6.10 -1.91 -3.17
CA VAL A 51 6.23 -0.83 -2.19
C VAL A 51 5.62 0.43 -2.73
N ILE A 52 4.75 1.05 -1.93
CA ILE A 52 4.10 2.31 -2.27
C ILE A 52 4.42 3.39 -1.24
N GLN A 53 4.27 4.64 -1.67
CA GLN A 53 4.27 5.82 -0.83
C GLN A 53 2.92 6.51 -0.93
N TRP A 54 2.27 6.75 0.20
CA TRP A 54 1.01 7.47 0.23
C TRP A 54 1.24 8.98 0.04
N ASN A 55 0.41 9.58 -0.82
CA ASN A 55 0.32 11.01 -1.03
C ASN A 55 -0.62 11.65 0.02
N GLU A 56 -0.57 12.97 0.14
CA GLU A 56 -1.45 13.73 1.05
C GLU A 56 -2.93 13.62 0.68
N ASP A 57 -3.24 13.49 -0.61
CA ASP A 57 -4.59 13.29 -1.15
C ASP A 57 -5.12 11.85 -1.02
N HIS A 58 -4.38 10.98 -0.31
CA HIS A 58 -4.66 9.56 -0.13
C HIS A 58 -4.59 8.69 -1.40
N SER A 59 -4.08 9.23 -2.51
CA SER A 59 -3.52 8.41 -3.59
C SER A 59 -2.13 7.88 -3.22
N TYR A 60 -1.49 7.11 -4.10
CA TYR A 60 -0.15 6.59 -3.85
C TYR A 60 0.72 6.58 -5.11
N ALA A 61 2.02 6.67 -4.92
CA ALA A 61 3.03 6.40 -5.93
C ALA A 61 3.69 5.04 -5.66
N THR A 62 4.00 4.27 -6.71
CA THR A 62 4.76 3.03 -6.57
C THR A 62 6.26 3.33 -6.54
N LEU A 63 6.94 2.90 -5.47
CA LEU A 63 8.40 3.01 -5.32
C LEU A 63 9.13 1.77 -5.85
N LYS A 64 8.48 0.60 -5.73
CA LYS A 64 8.98 -0.69 -6.20
C LYS A 64 7.80 -1.52 -6.69
N GLU A 65 7.86 -1.97 -7.94
CA GLU A 65 6.92 -2.96 -8.47
C GLU A 65 7.19 -4.35 -7.87
N GLY A 66 6.11 -5.08 -7.61
CA GLY A 66 6.12 -6.44 -7.07
C GLY A 66 5.35 -7.41 -7.93
N SER A 67 5.42 -8.70 -7.59
CA SER A 67 4.85 -9.80 -8.39
C SER A 67 4.02 -10.79 -7.56
N ASN A 68 4.06 -10.69 -6.23
CA ASN A 68 3.45 -11.68 -5.32
C ASN A 68 2.13 -11.23 -4.66
N GLY A 69 1.59 -10.07 -5.04
CA GLY A 69 0.34 -9.51 -4.53
C GLY A 69 0.42 -8.85 -3.15
N MET A 70 1.58 -8.86 -2.49
CA MET A 70 1.80 -8.12 -1.25
C MET A 70 2.22 -6.67 -1.54
N VAL A 71 1.73 -5.74 -0.73
CA VAL A 71 2.11 -4.34 -0.73
C VAL A 71 2.55 -3.88 0.64
N CYS A 72 3.65 -3.14 0.71
CA CYS A 72 4.19 -2.56 1.92
C CYS A 72 4.27 -1.03 1.79
N TYR A 73 4.03 -0.33 2.89
CA TYR A 73 4.08 1.14 2.93
C TYR A 73 4.42 1.66 4.32
N ASP A 74 5.02 2.85 4.31
CA ASP A 74 5.18 3.65 5.51
C ASP A 74 3.90 4.45 5.81
N ARG A 75 3.56 4.53 7.09
CA ARG A 75 2.44 5.33 7.58
C ARG A 75 2.81 6.17 8.80
N SER A 76 4.09 6.28 9.15
CA SER A 76 4.54 7.04 10.33
C SER A 76 4.25 8.53 10.26
N SER A 77 3.96 9.08 9.08
CA SER A 77 3.56 10.48 8.90
C SER A 77 2.08 10.76 9.25
N GLU A 78 1.24 9.73 9.44
CA GLU A 78 -0.14 9.95 9.81
C GLU A 78 -0.28 10.40 11.27
N ALA A 79 -1.33 11.18 11.56
CA ALA A 79 -1.70 11.52 12.92
C ALA A 79 -1.90 10.28 13.80
N ARG A 80 -1.48 10.36 15.08
CA ARG A 80 -1.68 9.30 16.08
C ARG A 80 -0.97 7.97 15.72
N ARG A 81 0.14 8.04 14.96
CA ARG A 81 1.06 6.92 14.69
C ARG A 81 2.34 7.02 15.51
N ALA A 82 3.04 5.90 15.63
CA ALA A 82 4.38 5.89 16.21
C ALA A 82 5.41 6.46 15.21
N PRO A 83 6.57 6.95 15.67
CA PRO A 83 7.61 7.48 14.78
C PRO A 83 8.13 6.47 13.77
N PHE A 84 8.15 5.18 14.13
CA PHE A 84 8.29 4.08 13.20
C PHE A 84 6.96 3.32 13.14
N ASP A 85 6.31 3.31 11.98
CA ASP A 85 5.08 2.55 11.75
C ASP A 85 4.95 2.20 10.26
N VAL A 86 5.25 0.95 9.93
CA VAL A 86 5.13 0.41 8.57
C VAL A 86 4.12 -0.73 8.55
N GLN A 87 3.51 -0.97 7.40
CA GLN A 87 2.51 -2.03 7.26
C GLN A 87 2.62 -2.72 5.90
N CYS A 88 2.48 -4.04 5.91
CA CYS A 88 2.33 -4.87 4.72
C CYS A 88 0.96 -5.56 4.70
N THR A 89 0.35 -5.65 3.53
CA THR A 89 -0.94 -6.33 3.32
C THR A 89 -1.12 -6.77 1.87
N SER A 90 -2.29 -7.27 1.48
CA SER A 90 -2.63 -7.53 0.07
C SER A 90 -2.87 -6.23 -0.70
N MET A 91 -2.49 -6.20 -1.97
CA MET A 91 -2.87 -5.12 -2.91
C MET A 91 -4.39 -4.86 -2.92
N GLY A 92 -5.21 -5.89 -2.73
CA GLY A 92 -6.67 -5.78 -2.66
C GLY A 92 -7.18 -4.91 -1.51
N ASN A 93 -6.34 -4.64 -0.49
CA ASN A 93 -6.69 -3.83 0.66
C ASN A 93 -6.43 -2.34 0.50
N LEU A 94 -5.74 -1.89 -0.56
CA LEU A 94 -5.40 -0.47 -0.72
C LEU A 94 -6.60 0.48 -0.66
N PRO A 95 -7.79 0.16 -1.21
CA PRO A 95 -8.98 1.00 -1.02
C PRO A 95 -9.43 1.11 0.46
N ARG A 96 -9.37 0.01 1.22
CA ARG A 96 -9.65 0.01 2.67
C ARG A 96 -8.63 0.85 3.43
N VAL A 97 -7.35 0.75 3.04
CA VAL A 97 -6.28 1.57 3.62
C VAL A 97 -6.55 3.04 3.35
N ALA A 98 -6.77 3.44 2.09
CA ALA A 98 -7.04 4.83 1.72
C ALA A 98 -8.22 5.43 2.51
N GLN A 99 -9.34 4.71 2.63
CA GLN A 99 -10.49 5.15 3.43
C GLN A 99 -10.13 5.34 4.92
N ASN A 100 -9.33 4.44 5.50
CA ASN A 100 -8.87 4.59 6.88
C ASN A 100 -7.96 5.81 7.07
N ARG A 101 -7.09 6.10 6.09
CA ARG A 101 -6.22 7.28 6.11
C ARG A 101 -7.05 8.56 6.03
N GLN A 102 -8.08 8.57 5.18
CA GLN A 102 -9.02 9.68 5.07
C GLN A 102 -9.77 9.93 6.38
N PHE A 103 -10.36 8.89 6.99
CA PHE A 103 -11.06 9.05 8.27
C PHE A 103 -10.13 9.54 9.38
N ARG A 104 -8.90 9.03 9.43
CA ARG A 104 -7.88 9.49 10.39
C ARG A 104 -7.52 10.96 10.19
N ALA A 105 -7.36 11.42 8.95
CA ALA A 105 -7.04 12.80 8.63
C ALA A 105 -8.19 13.76 8.94
N GLN A 106 -9.44 13.30 8.80
CA GLN A 106 -10.65 14.08 9.08
C GLN A 106 -11.04 14.12 10.56
N SER A 107 -10.43 13.28 11.40
CA SER A 107 -10.79 13.17 12.81
C SER A 107 -9.73 13.76 13.74
N ALA A 108 -10.18 14.47 14.77
CA ALA A 108 -9.30 15.01 15.81
C ALA A 108 -8.69 13.90 16.68
N ASP A 109 -9.49 12.88 17.00
CA ASP A 109 -9.13 11.80 17.91
C ASP A 109 -9.69 10.45 17.43
N ARG A 110 -9.59 9.44 18.30
CA ARG A 110 -10.07 8.08 18.03
C ARG A 110 -11.59 7.98 18.06
N GLU A 111 -12.27 8.75 18.90
CA GLU A 111 -13.73 8.70 19.02
C GLU A 111 -14.38 9.25 17.76
N ALA A 112 -13.92 10.41 17.28
CA ALA A 112 -14.35 10.99 16.01
C ALA A 112 -14.00 10.08 14.81
N GLU A 113 -12.87 9.38 14.83
CA GLU A 113 -12.50 8.38 13.80
C GLU A 113 -13.49 7.21 13.78
N ASN A 114 -13.85 6.70 14.95
CA ASN A 114 -14.82 5.61 15.09
C ASN A 114 -16.21 6.03 14.62
N ALA A 115 -16.65 7.25 14.92
CA ALA A 115 -17.93 7.77 14.44
C ALA A 115 -18.01 7.83 12.89
N LEU A 116 -16.92 8.21 12.22
CA LEU A 116 -16.84 8.17 10.75
C LEU A 116 -16.91 6.73 10.22
N ILE A 117 -16.25 5.79 10.90
CA ILE A 117 -16.32 4.37 10.56
C ILE A 117 -17.75 3.86 10.73
N GLU A 118 -18.38 4.08 11.88
CA GLU A 118 -19.76 3.65 12.17
C GLU A 118 -20.77 4.24 11.17
N ALA A 119 -20.62 5.52 10.79
CA ALA A 119 -21.46 6.12 9.76
C ALA A 119 -21.30 5.41 8.40
N ALA A 120 -20.06 5.06 8.03
CA ALA A 120 -19.78 4.32 6.81
C ALA A 120 -20.30 2.87 6.84
N GLU A 121 -20.28 2.22 8.01
CA GLU A 121 -20.91 0.90 8.20
C GLU A 121 -22.42 1.00 8.02
N ALA A 122 -23.06 1.96 8.71
CA ALA A 122 -24.51 2.11 8.71
C ALA A 122 -25.09 2.44 7.32
N ASN A 123 -24.35 3.21 6.52
CA ASN A 123 -24.77 3.57 5.16
C ASN A 123 -24.23 2.64 4.06
N GLY A 124 -23.48 1.58 4.43
CA GLY A 124 -22.93 0.61 3.48
C GLY A 124 -21.76 1.10 2.63
N SER A 125 -21.19 2.27 2.91
CA SER A 125 -20.02 2.80 2.19
C SER A 125 -18.68 2.31 2.74
N ARG A 126 -18.69 1.52 3.83
CA ARG A 126 -17.47 0.99 4.40
C ARG A 126 -16.83 -0.03 3.45
N VAL A 127 -15.60 0.26 3.02
CA VAL A 127 -14.83 -0.63 2.15
C VAL A 127 -14.44 -1.87 2.95
N LEU A 128 -14.76 -3.06 2.44
CA LEU A 128 -14.33 -4.32 3.07
C LEU A 128 -12.85 -4.59 2.75
N PRO A 129 -12.05 -5.09 3.71
CA PRO A 129 -10.78 -5.72 3.38
C PRO A 129 -11.00 -7.02 2.58
N GLU A 130 -9.97 -7.45 1.85
CA GLU A 130 -9.95 -8.75 1.18
C GLU A 130 -9.98 -9.87 2.20
N PHE A 131 -10.95 -10.79 2.06
CA PHE A 131 -11.09 -11.93 2.95
C PHE A 131 -9.87 -12.85 2.88
N GLY A 132 -9.37 -13.28 4.04
CA GLY A 132 -8.18 -14.14 4.16
C GLY A 132 -6.84 -13.41 3.97
N SER A 133 -6.85 -12.09 3.77
CA SER A 133 -5.62 -11.32 3.55
C SER A 133 -4.88 -11.02 4.86
N LEU A 134 -3.54 -11.10 4.80
CA LEU A 134 -2.67 -10.74 5.92
C LEU A 134 -2.57 -9.22 6.10
N TRP A 135 -2.44 -8.80 7.34
CA TRP A 135 -2.11 -7.43 7.74
C TRP A 135 -0.99 -7.51 8.77
N ILE A 136 0.20 -7.05 8.39
CA ILE A 136 1.39 -7.12 9.24
C ILE A 136 1.83 -5.69 9.50
N ALA A 137 1.74 -5.24 10.75
CA ALA A 137 2.22 -3.92 11.16
C ALA A 137 3.48 -4.08 12.00
N MET A 138 4.51 -3.27 11.73
CA MET A 138 5.69 -3.17 12.58
C MET A 138 5.80 -1.72 13.07
N ARG A 139 5.72 -1.52 14.40
CA ARG A 139 5.62 -0.18 14.99
C ARG A 139 6.39 -0.02 16.29
N GLY A 140 7.01 1.15 16.49
CA GLY A 140 7.86 1.46 17.64
C GLY A 140 8.38 2.90 17.61
N GLN A 141 9.27 3.22 18.56
CA GLN A 141 10.00 4.50 18.53
C GLN A 141 10.99 4.54 17.35
N ASP A 142 11.60 3.40 17.05
CA ASP A 142 12.53 3.16 15.95
C ASP A 142 12.31 1.74 15.41
N ARG A 143 13.12 1.32 14.44
CA ARG A 143 13.02 -0.02 13.84
C ARG A 143 13.39 -1.11 14.83
N GLU A 144 14.43 -0.87 15.62
CA GLU A 144 15.07 -1.84 16.52
C GLU A 144 14.15 -2.21 17.69
N GLY A 145 13.42 -1.25 18.23
CA GLY A 145 12.44 -1.42 19.30
C GLY A 145 11.01 -1.69 18.81
N ALA A 146 10.79 -1.78 17.49
CA ALA A 146 9.45 -1.99 16.97
C ALA A 146 8.95 -3.42 17.15
N GLY A 147 7.73 -3.55 17.66
CA GLY A 147 7.02 -4.81 17.72
C GLY A 147 6.29 -5.07 16.39
N THR A 148 6.24 -6.34 16.00
CA THR A 148 5.38 -6.79 14.90
C THR A 148 4.00 -7.19 15.45
N HIS A 149 2.96 -7.02 14.64
CA HIS A 149 1.61 -7.45 14.92
C HIS A 149 0.94 -7.92 13.63
N THR A 150 0.53 -9.19 13.59
CA THR A 150 -0.14 -9.79 12.44
C THR A 150 -1.61 -10.10 12.71
N THR A 151 -2.46 -9.77 11.74
CA THR A 151 -3.86 -10.19 11.71
C THR A 151 -4.25 -10.70 10.33
N ILE A 152 -5.37 -11.44 10.25
CA ILE A 152 -5.96 -11.90 8.98
C ILE A 152 -7.36 -11.30 8.88
N ALA A 153 -7.65 -10.57 7.81
CA ALA A 153 -8.96 -9.99 7.60
C ALA A 153 -9.99 -11.06 7.26
N VAL A 154 -11.13 -11.05 7.95
CA VAL A 154 -12.26 -11.97 7.74
C VAL A 154 -13.56 -11.17 7.89
N PRO A 155 -13.79 -10.17 7.02
CA PRO A 155 -14.91 -9.23 7.18
C PRO A 155 -16.25 -9.98 7.30
N ASN A 156 -17.07 -9.53 8.23
CA ASN A 156 -18.40 -10.08 8.56
C ASN A 156 -18.39 -11.52 9.11
N ALA A 157 -17.23 -12.13 9.34
CA ALA A 157 -17.15 -13.46 9.94
C ALA A 157 -17.60 -13.45 11.41
N THR A 158 -18.23 -14.53 11.84
CA THR A 158 -18.66 -14.78 13.22
C THR A 158 -17.92 -15.95 13.84
N ALA A 159 -18.08 -16.13 15.16
CA ALA A 159 -17.52 -17.28 15.88
C ALA A 159 -17.99 -18.60 15.29
N GLU A 160 -19.28 -18.68 14.90
CA GLU A 160 -19.89 -19.87 14.31
C GLU A 160 -19.32 -20.18 12.93
N SER A 161 -19.05 -19.15 12.12
CA SER A 161 -18.52 -19.34 10.76
C SER A 161 -17.05 -19.80 10.71
N LEU A 162 -16.25 -19.44 11.72
CA LEU A 162 -14.81 -19.72 11.76
C LEU A 162 -14.40 -20.75 12.81
N GLY A 163 -15.26 -21.05 13.78
CA GLY A 163 -14.94 -21.92 14.91
C GLY A 163 -13.88 -21.33 15.86
N LEU A 164 -13.71 -20.00 15.89
CA LEU A 164 -12.72 -19.31 16.71
C LEU A 164 -13.36 -18.63 17.93
N PRO A 165 -12.65 -18.57 19.08
CA PRO A 165 -13.12 -17.79 20.22
C PRO A 165 -13.12 -16.29 19.89
N VAL A 166 -14.02 -15.54 20.53
CA VAL A 166 -14.13 -14.06 20.37
C VAL A 166 -13.32 -13.27 21.39
N ASN A 167 -12.45 -13.94 22.16
CA ASN A 167 -11.53 -13.33 23.11
C ASN A 167 -10.20 -14.09 23.16
N GLY A 168 -9.10 -13.39 23.41
CA GLY A 168 -7.74 -13.94 23.43
C GLY A 168 -7.35 -14.63 24.74
N ARG A 169 -8.28 -15.03 25.61
CA ARG A 169 -7.97 -15.57 26.95
C ARG A 169 -7.34 -16.98 26.94
N GLN A 170 -7.20 -17.59 25.76
CA GLN A 170 -6.72 -18.96 25.58
C GLN A 170 -5.34 -19.03 24.91
N ASP A 171 -4.57 -17.93 24.92
CA ASP A 171 -3.23 -17.84 24.32
C ASP A 171 -3.15 -18.41 22.88
N SER A 172 -4.24 -18.25 22.13
CA SER A 172 -4.43 -18.80 20.79
C SER A 172 -5.09 -17.78 19.86
N ALA A 173 -5.17 -18.10 18.57
CA ALA A 173 -5.82 -17.25 17.60
C ALA A 173 -7.30 -17.02 17.97
N TRP A 174 -7.77 -15.80 17.77
CA TRP A 174 -9.13 -15.40 18.14
C TRP A 174 -9.72 -14.41 17.15
N LEU A 175 -11.04 -14.38 17.05
CA LEU A 175 -11.79 -13.46 16.20
C LEU A 175 -12.08 -12.16 16.97
N MET A 176 -11.51 -11.04 16.52
CA MET A 176 -11.86 -9.71 17.01
C MET A 176 -12.85 -9.05 16.05
N GLY A 177 -13.84 -8.34 16.60
CA GLY A 177 -14.83 -7.60 15.81
C GLY A 177 -15.83 -8.50 15.06
N ALA A 178 -16.15 -9.68 15.61
CA ALA A 178 -17.08 -10.64 15.03
C ALA A 178 -18.37 -9.98 14.50
N GLY A 179 -18.78 -10.34 13.29
CA GLY A 179 -19.99 -9.84 12.63
C GLY A 179 -19.88 -8.42 12.04
N THR A 180 -18.71 -7.78 12.11
CA THR A 180 -18.49 -6.43 11.54
C THR A 180 -17.61 -6.47 10.30
N SER A 181 -17.59 -5.40 9.50
CA SER A 181 -16.64 -5.28 8.37
C SER A 181 -15.16 -5.35 8.82
N GLY A 182 -14.91 -4.99 10.08
CA GLY A 182 -13.60 -4.98 10.69
C GLY A 182 -13.19 -6.32 11.32
N ALA A 183 -13.99 -7.38 11.16
CA ALA A 183 -13.68 -8.69 11.71
C ALA A 183 -12.31 -9.19 11.22
N HIS A 184 -11.46 -9.60 12.16
CA HIS A 184 -10.13 -10.13 11.87
C HIS A 184 -9.69 -11.19 12.88
N ILE A 185 -8.90 -12.15 12.40
CA ILE A 185 -8.23 -13.13 13.24
C ILE A 185 -6.97 -12.48 13.79
N MET A 186 -6.89 -12.42 15.11
CA MET A 186 -5.72 -11.98 15.86
C MET A 186 -4.76 -13.16 16.02
N ILE A 187 -3.48 -12.93 15.75
CA ILE A 187 -2.41 -13.91 15.95
C ILE A 187 -1.54 -13.44 17.12
N PRO A 188 -1.65 -14.05 18.32
CA PRO A 188 -0.79 -13.68 19.44
C PRO A 188 0.69 -13.95 19.17
N GLY A 189 1.57 -13.08 19.64
CA GLY A 189 3.03 -13.26 19.55
C GLY A 189 3.64 -13.07 18.16
N SER A 190 2.85 -12.69 17.17
CA SER A 190 3.31 -12.25 15.84
C SER A 190 3.55 -10.75 15.81
#